data_AF-W2G716-F1
#
_entry.id   AF-W2G716-F1
#
_cell.length_a   1.000
_cell.length_b   1.000
_cell.length_c   1.000
_cell.angle_alpha   90.00
_cell.angle_beta   90.00
_cell.angle_gamma   90.00
#
_symmetry.space_group_name_H-M   'P 1'
#
loop_
_entity.id
_entity.type
_entity.pdbx_description
1 polymer ?
#
loop_
_entity_poly.entity_id
_entity_poly.type
_entity_poly.pdbx_seq_one_letter_code
_entity_poly.pdbx_strand_id
1 'polypeptide(L)'
;FEILAVVAHARISVLRFRYNRNGVDYKCDLSFENELSVWNTRLLRAYASYDERARDVGLAVKHWAKQRSVSDTASGFLSSYSYVLMSIYYLQVVDILPNLQDPELVHIAEIPTLEHDFESIAFCEDRDTAKIYHGKSIHADELVDKSVITTGGFEYYTTQFDCIKHVVAVSVVQKTELWGTQAKTWRLCIQDPIQTSRDLGGVLHFDAQQKLTEELHRAYEFLFSGESFLDVVV
;
A
#
# COMPACT_ATOMS: atom_id res chain seq x y z
N PHE A 1 -12.20 -9.93 29.37
CA PHE A 1 -12.03 -8.97 28.25
C PHE A 1 -12.43 -7.60 28.78
N GLU A 2 -11.82 -6.52 28.28
CA GLU A 2 -12.07 -5.15 28.71
C GLU A 2 -12.31 -4.28 27.46
N ILE A 3 -13.45 -3.58 27.37
CA ILE A 3 -13.70 -2.65 26.26
C ILE A 3 -12.87 -1.39 26.48
N LEU A 4 -12.06 -1.02 25.48
CA LEU A 4 -11.19 0.15 25.53
C LEU A 4 -11.84 1.37 24.87
N ALA A 5 -12.51 1.17 23.74
CA ALA A 5 -13.18 2.25 23.02
C ALA A 5 -14.26 1.70 22.08
N VAL A 6 -15.29 2.51 21.84
CA VAL A 6 -16.29 2.30 20.78
C VAL A 6 -16.19 3.47 19.81
N VAL A 7 -15.77 3.20 18.58
CA VAL A 7 -15.65 4.20 17.52
C VAL A 7 -16.82 3.98 16.55
N ALA A 8 -17.99 4.52 16.89
CA ALA A 8 -19.25 4.26 16.18
C ALA A 8 -19.51 5.15 14.96
N HIS A 9 -18.85 6.32 14.89
CA HIS A 9 -19.10 7.34 13.86
C HIS A 9 -17.95 7.45 12.83
N ALA A 10 -17.02 6.49 12.83
CA ALA A 10 -16.03 6.38 11.77
C ALA A 10 -16.64 5.67 10.54
N ARG A 11 -15.98 5.79 9.38
CA ARG A 11 -16.40 5.11 8.14
C ARG A 11 -16.61 3.60 8.34
N ILE A 12 -15.74 2.98 9.13
CA ILE A 12 -15.89 1.59 9.59
C ILE A 12 -15.99 1.68 11.10
N SER A 13 -17.12 1.26 11.65
CA SER A 13 -17.32 1.22 13.08
C SER A 13 -16.43 0.14 13.71
N VAL A 14 -15.70 0.51 14.77
CA VAL A 14 -14.75 -0.39 15.44
C VAL A 14 -15.00 -0.42 16.93
N LEU A 15 -15.13 -1.63 17.47
CA LEU A 15 -15.04 -1.92 18.90
C LEU A 15 -13.59 -2.31 19.23
N ARG A 16 -12.90 -1.47 20.01
CA ARG A 16 -11.56 -1.78 20.52
C ARG A 16 -11.66 -2.38 21.89
N PHE A 17 -11.00 -3.51 22.11
CA PHE A 17 -11.01 -4.21 23.40
C PHE A 17 -9.66 -4.86 23.70
N ARG A 18 -9.39 -5.09 24.97
CA ARG A 18 -8.26 -5.88 25.46
C ARG A 18 -8.73 -7.28 25.80
N TYR A 19 -8.04 -8.27 25.28
CA TYR A 19 -8.25 -9.68 25.59
C TYR A 19 -6.97 -10.24 26.21
N ASN A 20 -7.04 -10.65 27.48
CA ASN A 20 -5.93 -11.33 28.13
C ASN A 20 -6.07 -12.84 27.90
N ARG A 21 -5.03 -13.47 27.38
CA ARG A 21 -4.93 -14.93 27.26
C ARG A 21 -3.56 -15.38 27.75
N ASN A 22 -3.54 -16.26 28.74
CA ASN A 22 -2.32 -16.79 29.35
C ASN A 22 -1.34 -15.71 29.84
N GLY A 23 -1.86 -14.61 30.40
CA GLY A 23 -1.04 -13.51 30.90
C GLY A 23 -0.53 -12.54 29.83
N VAL A 24 -0.84 -12.77 28.55
CA VAL A 24 -0.51 -11.85 27.45
C VAL A 24 -1.74 -11.01 27.09
N ASP A 25 -1.56 -9.69 27.07
CA ASP A 25 -2.59 -8.74 26.68
C ASP A 25 -2.59 -8.52 25.16
N TYR A 26 -3.69 -8.88 24.52
CA TYR A 26 -3.95 -8.60 23.11
C TYR A 26 -4.87 -7.39 22.98
N LYS A 27 -4.44 -6.39 22.20
CA LYS A 27 -5.31 -5.29 21.76
C LYS A 27 -6.00 -5.74 20.48
N CYS A 28 -7.33 -5.73 20.49
CA CYS A 28 -8.16 -6.25 19.41
C CYS A 28 -9.09 -5.15 18.90
N ASP A 29 -9.22 -5.08 17.58
CA ASP A 29 -10.16 -4.22 16.89
C ASP A 29 -11.19 -5.12 16.19
N LEU A 30 -12.46 -5.02 16.57
CA LEU A 30 -13.58 -5.73 15.95
C LEU A 30 -14.39 -4.75 15.11
N SER A 31 -14.56 -5.06 13.83
CA SER A 31 -15.44 -4.35 12.90
C SER A 31 -16.48 -5.31 12.34
N PHE A 32 -17.64 -4.79 11.98
CA PHE A 32 -18.74 -5.55 11.38
C PHE A 32 -18.84 -5.21 9.88
N GLU A 33 -19.18 -6.21 9.06
CA GLU A 33 -19.48 -6.04 7.62
C GLU A 33 -18.36 -5.41 6.77
N ASN A 34 -17.10 -5.55 7.21
CA ASN A 34 -15.94 -5.04 6.48
C ASN A 34 -15.39 -6.06 5.47
N GLU A 35 -16.24 -6.62 4.62
CA GLU A 35 -15.89 -7.69 3.68
C GLU A 35 -14.75 -7.28 2.73
N LEU A 36 -14.76 -6.03 2.25
CA LEU A 36 -13.74 -5.51 1.33
C LEU A 36 -12.34 -5.47 1.95
N SER A 37 -12.23 -5.36 3.28
CA SER A 37 -10.93 -5.48 3.95
C SER A 37 -10.34 -6.89 3.88
N VAL A 38 -11.19 -7.92 3.75
CA VAL A 38 -10.75 -9.31 3.54
C VAL A 38 -10.13 -9.43 2.14
N TRP A 39 -10.78 -8.84 1.12
CA TRP A 39 -10.26 -8.80 -0.24
C TRP A 39 -8.94 -8.02 -0.35
N ASN A 40 -8.85 -6.86 0.30
CA ASN A 40 -7.58 -6.12 0.41
C ASN A 40 -6.49 -6.97 1.04
N THR A 41 -6.79 -7.68 2.14
CA THR A 41 -5.83 -8.56 2.82
C THR A 41 -5.38 -9.72 1.92
N ARG A 42 -6.31 -10.30 1.14
CA ARG A 42 -6.00 -11.37 0.17
C ARG A 42 -5.11 -10.86 -0.96
N LEU A 43 -5.41 -9.68 -1.52
CA LEU A 43 -4.61 -9.07 -2.58
C LEU A 43 -3.18 -8.77 -2.11
N LEU A 44 -3.01 -8.16 -0.93
CA LEU A 44 -1.68 -7.92 -0.36
C LEU A 44 -0.91 -9.23 -0.11
N ARG A 45 -1.61 -10.29 0.29
CA ARG A 45 -1.00 -11.62 0.45
C ARG A 45 -0.58 -12.21 -0.89
N ALA A 46 -1.37 -12.04 -1.94
CA ALA A 46 -1.02 -12.49 -3.29
C ALA A 46 0.27 -11.82 -3.76
N TYR A 47 0.41 -10.50 -3.58
CA TYR A 47 1.65 -9.77 -3.88
C TYR A 47 2.86 -10.26 -3.06
N ALA A 48 2.68 -10.44 -1.75
CA ALA A 48 3.74 -10.97 -0.88
C ALA A 48 4.14 -12.42 -1.22
N SER A 49 3.22 -13.20 -1.77
CA SER A 49 3.48 -14.58 -2.22
C SER A 49 4.14 -14.60 -3.60
N TYR A 50 3.80 -13.63 -4.45
CA TYR A 50 4.38 -13.47 -5.78
C TYR A 50 5.89 -13.22 -5.70
N ASP A 51 6.32 -12.27 -4.86
CA ASP A 51 7.73 -11.93 -4.64
C ASP A 51 7.98 -11.48 -3.20
N GLU A 52 8.95 -12.09 -2.51
CA GLU A 52 9.23 -11.81 -1.10
C GLU A 52 9.66 -10.36 -0.84
N ARG A 53 10.23 -9.68 -1.85
CA ARG A 53 10.67 -8.29 -1.73
C ARG A 53 9.48 -7.35 -1.50
N ALA A 54 8.28 -7.71 -1.98
CA ALA A 54 7.05 -6.96 -1.70
C ALA A 54 6.74 -6.92 -0.20
N ARG A 55 6.87 -8.06 0.49
CA ARG A 55 6.69 -8.13 1.95
C ARG A 55 7.74 -7.32 2.67
N ASP A 56 9.01 -7.50 2.30
CA ASP A 56 10.13 -6.96 3.05
C ASP A 56 10.22 -5.43 2.90
N VAL A 57 10.08 -4.91 1.69
CA VAL A 57 10.01 -3.46 1.42
C VAL A 57 8.76 -2.86 2.08
N GLY A 58 7.60 -3.51 1.95
CA GLY A 58 6.37 -3.03 2.59
C GLY A 58 6.48 -2.95 4.11
N LEU A 59 7.15 -3.91 4.76
CA LEU A 59 7.43 -3.87 6.20
C LEU A 59 8.45 -2.79 6.57
N ALA A 60 9.51 -2.61 5.78
CA ALA A 60 10.51 -1.58 5.99
C ALA A 60 9.88 -0.18 5.93
N VAL A 61 9.17 0.14 4.84
CA VAL A 61 8.49 1.44 4.66
C VAL A 61 7.43 1.66 5.75
N LYS A 62 6.65 0.63 6.11
CA LYS A 62 5.70 0.73 7.21
C LYS A 62 6.38 1.04 8.55
N HIS A 63 7.51 0.39 8.83
CA HIS A 63 8.26 0.62 10.06
C HIS A 63 8.81 2.04 10.10
N TRP A 64 9.46 2.48 9.03
CA TRP A 64 9.94 3.85 8.87
C TRP A 64 8.83 4.88 9.08
N ALA A 65 7.70 4.74 8.38
CA ALA A 65 6.59 5.69 8.46
C ALA A 65 6.04 5.82 9.90
N LYS A 66 6.05 4.71 10.65
CA LYS A 66 5.65 4.70 12.06
C LYS A 66 6.65 5.44 12.94
N GLN A 67 7.95 5.18 12.80
CA GLN A 67 8.97 5.85 13.61
C GLN A 67 9.04 7.35 13.33
N ARG A 68 8.83 7.74 12.07
CA ARG A 68 8.81 9.15 11.65
C ARG A 68 7.50 9.87 11.94
N SER A 69 6.54 9.18 12.56
CA SER A 69 5.23 9.73 12.92
C SER A 69 4.52 10.34 11.71
N VAL A 70 4.54 9.62 10.59
CA VAL A 70 3.82 9.93 9.33
C VAL A 70 2.81 8.84 8.98
N SER A 71 2.41 8.01 9.95
CA SER A 71 1.50 6.86 9.74
C SER A 71 0.28 6.82 10.67
N ASP A 72 -0.26 7.98 11.07
CA ASP A 72 -1.46 8.09 11.92
C ASP A 72 -2.61 8.80 11.20
N THR A 73 -3.60 8.02 10.76
CA THR A 73 -4.80 8.55 10.09
C THR A 73 -5.65 9.47 10.95
N ALA A 74 -5.63 9.31 12.28
CA ALA A 74 -6.37 10.20 13.17
C ALA A 74 -5.76 11.61 13.21
N SER A 75 -4.46 11.71 12.90
CA SER A 75 -3.70 12.96 12.84
C SER A 75 -3.52 13.47 11.41
N GLY A 76 -4.30 12.97 10.45
CA GLY A 76 -4.26 13.40 9.04
C GLY A 76 -3.07 12.86 8.24
N PHE A 77 -2.46 11.76 8.66
CA PHE A 77 -1.41 11.06 7.92
C PHE A 77 -1.92 9.77 7.26
N LEU A 78 -1.10 9.20 6.38
CA LEU A 78 -1.43 7.96 5.69
C LEU A 78 -1.56 6.76 6.65
N SER A 79 -2.33 5.76 6.24
CA SER A 79 -2.42 4.49 6.97
C SER A 79 -1.23 3.58 6.63
N SER A 80 -0.96 2.58 7.48
CA SER A 80 0.00 1.53 7.11
C SER A 80 -0.37 0.81 5.82
N TYR A 81 -1.67 0.67 5.52
CA TYR A 81 -2.14 0.08 4.27
C TYR A 81 -1.72 0.92 3.05
N SER A 82 -1.86 2.24 3.15
CA SER A 82 -1.44 3.21 2.12
C SER A 82 0.04 3.07 1.77
N TYR A 83 0.92 2.93 2.77
CA TYR A 83 2.36 2.73 2.55
C TYR A 83 2.69 1.39 1.89
N VAL A 84 1.94 0.34 2.18
CA VAL A 84 2.10 -0.96 1.50
C VAL A 84 1.69 -0.83 0.02
N LEU A 85 0.59 -0.14 -0.28
CA LEU A 85 0.20 0.13 -1.68
C LEU A 85 1.21 0.99 -2.42
N MET A 86 1.80 1.99 -1.78
CA MET A 86 2.91 2.76 -2.35
C MET A 86 4.10 1.85 -2.69
N SER A 87 4.43 0.92 -1.80
CA SER A 87 5.51 -0.03 -2.03
C SER A 87 5.20 -0.95 -3.22
N ILE A 88 3.98 -1.48 -3.30
CA ILE A 88 3.53 -2.32 -4.43
C ILE A 88 3.58 -1.54 -5.74
N TYR A 89 3.05 -0.32 -5.77
CA TYR A 89 3.07 0.53 -6.95
C TYR A 89 4.49 0.78 -7.46
N TYR A 90 5.40 1.17 -6.56
CA TYR A 90 6.80 1.37 -6.94
C TYR A 90 7.42 0.08 -7.50
N LEU A 91 7.15 -1.06 -6.87
CA LEU A 91 7.63 -2.35 -7.36
C LEU A 91 7.03 -2.73 -8.73
N GLN A 92 5.82 -2.27 -9.08
CA GLN A 92 5.28 -2.40 -10.43
C GLN A 92 5.98 -1.46 -11.42
N VAL A 93 6.30 -0.23 -11.01
CA VAL A 93 7.05 0.73 -11.85
C VAL A 93 8.44 0.21 -12.22
N VAL A 94 9.13 -0.45 -11.29
CA VAL A 94 10.42 -1.11 -11.56
C VAL A 94 10.27 -2.55 -12.04
N ASP A 95 9.07 -2.93 -12.48
CA ASP A 95 8.76 -4.20 -13.13
C ASP A 95 9.00 -5.43 -12.24
N ILE A 96 9.12 -5.29 -10.92
CA ILE A 96 9.28 -6.43 -9.98
C ILE A 96 7.94 -7.15 -9.76
N LEU A 97 6.84 -6.40 -9.68
CA LEU A 97 5.49 -6.94 -9.49
C LEU A 97 4.63 -6.70 -10.74
N PRO A 98 3.80 -7.67 -11.16
CA PRO A 98 2.79 -7.44 -12.18
C PRO A 98 1.58 -6.71 -11.60
N ASN A 99 0.63 -6.33 -12.45
CA ASN A 99 -0.72 -6.02 -12.01
C ASN A 99 -1.51 -7.33 -11.84
N LEU A 100 -1.78 -7.76 -10.60
CA LEU A 100 -2.56 -8.97 -10.33
C LEU A 100 -4.06 -8.83 -10.65
N GLN A 101 -4.53 -7.60 -10.87
CA GLN A 101 -5.89 -7.27 -11.32
C GLN A 101 -5.96 -7.01 -12.83
N ASP A 102 -4.91 -7.36 -13.59
CA ASP A 102 -4.92 -7.19 -15.03
C ASP A 102 -6.03 -8.06 -15.67
N PRO A 103 -6.92 -7.49 -16.51
CA PRO A 103 -8.02 -8.24 -17.11
C PRO A 103 -7.58 -9.46 -17.93
N GLU A 104 -6.44 -9.40 -18.60
CA GLU A 104 -5.91 -10.52 -19.38
C GLU A 104 -5.41 -11.63 -18.46
N LEU A 105 -4.69 -11.28 -17.39
CA LEU A 105 -4.27 -12.25 -16.37
C LEU A 105 -5.47 -12.90 -15.67
N VAL A 106 -6.47 -12.11 -15.28
CA VAL A 106 -7.70 -12.61 -14.66
C VAL A 106 -8.43 -13.59 -15.59
N HIS A 107 -8.44 -13.29 -16.89
CA HIS A 107 -9.00 -14.18 -17.91
C HIS A 107 -8.20 -15.48 -18.07
N ILE A 108 -6.86 -15.39 -18.18
CA ILE A 108 -5.97 -16.56 -18.32
C ILE A 108 -6.05 -17.47 -17.09
N ALA A 109 -6.16 -16.89 -15.90
CA ALA A 109 -6.27 -17.62 -14.64
C ALA A 109 -7.70 -18.18 -14.39
N GLU A 110 -8.62 -18.02 -15.36
CA GLU A 110 -9.99 -18.52 -15.30
C GLU A 110 -10.76 -18.10 -14.04
N ILE A 111 -10.47 -16.89 -13.56
CA ILE A 111 -11.06 -16.38 -12.32
C ILE A 111 -12.51 -15.96 -12.61
N PRO A 112 -13.49 -16.41 -11.81
CA PRO A 112 -14.87 -16.01 -12.03
C PRO A 112 -15.03 -14.50 -11.92
N THR A 113 -16.04 -13.94 -12.59
CA THR A 113 -16.43 -12.56 -12.40
C THR A 113 -16.83 -12.35 -10.95
N LEU A 114 -16.02 -11.59 -10.23
CA LEU A 114 -16.25 -11.20 -8.85
C LEU A 114 -16.42 -9.69 -8.83
N GLU A 115 -17.58 -9.23 -8.39
CA GLU A 115 -17.92 -7.81 -8.36
C GLU A 115 -18.46 -7.41 -6.99
N HIS A 116 -18.19 -6.16 -6.62
CA HIS A 116 -18.81 -5.48 -5.51
C HIS A 116 -19.21 -4.08 -5.97
N ASP A 117 -20.46 -3.69 -5.73
CA ASP A 117 -21.02 -2.41 -6.21
C ASP A 117 -20.76 -2.15 -7.71
N PHE A 118 -20.89 -3.19 -8.55
CA PHE A 118 -20.65 -3.16 -10.00
C PHE A 118 -19.19 -2.90 -10.43
N GLU A 119 -18.25 -2.92 -9.48
CA GLU A 119 -16.80 -2.87 -9.76
C GLU A 119 -16.19 -4.26 -9.59
N SER A 120 -15.30 -4.64 -10.50
CA SER A 120 -14.58 -5.92 -10.40
C SER A 120 -13.62 -5.88 -9.21
N ILE A 121 -13.66 -6.94 -8.40
CA ILE A 121 -12.73 -7.18 -7.29
C ILE A 121 -11.83 -8.40 -7.56
N ALA A 122 -11.87 -8.93 -8.78
CA ALA A 122 -11.11 -10.12 -9.19
C ALA A 122 -9.61 -9.83 -9.31
N PHE A 123 -8.79 -10.75 -8.82
CA PHE A 123 -7.33 -10.74 -8.99
C PHE A 123 -6.75 -12.14 -8.93
N CYS A 124 -5.62 -12.35 -9.58
CA CYS A 124 -4.90 -13.62 -9.57
C CYS A 124 -4.16 -13.85 -8.25
N GLU A 125 -4.57 -14.89 -7.52
CA GLU A 125 -3.87 -15.40 -6.34
C GLU A 125 -2.84 -16.49 -6.69
N ASP A 126 -2.97 -17.13 -7.85
CA ASP A 126 -2.06 -18.18 -8.28
C ASP A 126 -0.72 -17.59 -8.71
N ARG A 127 0.32 -17.88 -7.91
CA ARG A 127 1.67 -17.34 -8.10
C ARG A 127 2.26 -17.77 -9.44
N ASP A 128 2.11 -19.04 -9.79
CA ASP A 128 2.81 -19.62 -10.94
C ASP A 128 2.20 -19.10 -12.24
N THR A 129 0.88 -19.02 -12.32
CA THR A 129 0.15 -18.38 -13.43
C THR A 129 0.55 -16.91 -13.58
N ALA A 130 0.58 -16.16 -12.47
CA ALA A 130 1.01 -14.75 -12.50
C ALA A 130 2.48 -14.59 -12.95
N LYS A 131 3.38 -15.51 -12.56
CA LYS A 131 4.80 -15.49 -12.97
C LYS A 131 4.95 -15.79 -14.46
N ILE A 132 4.19 -16.76 -14.98
CA ILE A 132 4.16 -17.08 -16.42
C ILE A 132 3.65 -15.88 -17.22
N TYR A 133 2.54 -15.27 -16.79
CA TYR A 133 1.96 -14.09 -17.44
C TYR A 133 2.91 -12.90 -17.45
N HIS A 134 3.56 -12.62 -16.32
CA HIS A 134 4.50 -11.50 -16.22
C HIS A 134 5.74 -11.66 -17.12
N GLY A 135 6.01 -12.86 -17.63
CA GLY A 135 7.12 -13.10 -18.56
C GLY A 135 8.51 -12.98 -17.94
N LYS A 136 8.62 -12.81 -16.62
CA LYS A 136 9.90 -12.74 -15.91
C LYS A 136 10.46 -14.13 -15.65
N SER A 137 11.67 -14.38 -16.17
CA SER A 137 12.42 -15.61 -15.89
C SER A 137 12.69 -15.72 -14.39
N ILE A 138 12.40 -16.89 -13.82
CA ILE A 138 12.58 -17.21 -12.39
C ILE A 138 14.01 -16.89 -11.90
N HIS A 139 15.00 -16.79 -12.78
CA HIS A 139 16.42 -16.69 -12.43
C HIS A 139 17.11 -15.34 -12.69
N ALA A 140 16.49 -14.37 -13.39
CA ALA A 140 17.18 -13.12 -13.77
C ALA A 140 16.90 -11.94 -12.83
N ASP A 141 15.75 -11.93 -12.14
CA ASP A 141 15.28 -10.77 -11.37
C ASP A 141 15.54 -10.83 -9.86
N GLU A 142 16.09 -11.92 -9.33
CA GLU A 142 16.40 -12.07 -7.89
C GLU A 142 17.64 -11.27 -7.44
N LEU A 143 18.35 -10.62 -8.37
CA LEU A 143 19.64 -9.97 -8.12
C LEU A 143 19.54 -8.56 -7.55
N VAL A 144 18.37 -7.90 -7.62
CA VAL A 144 18.23 -6.53 -7.10
C VAL A 144 18.02 -6.58 -5.59
N ASP A 145 19.00 -6.04 -4.87
CA ASP A 145 19.03 -6.03 -3.41
C ASP A 145 17.89 -5.19 -2.81
N LYS A 146 17.35 -5.65 -1.67
CA LYS A 146 16.23 -5.01 -0.97
C LYS A 146 16.56 -3.57 -0.52
N SER A 147 17.82 -3.29 -0.20
CA SER A 147 18.27 -1.93 0.14
C SER A 147 18.18 -1.02 -1.08
N VAL A 148 18.65 -1.46 -2.25
CA VAL A 148 18.59 -0.71 -3.52
C VAL A 148 17.14 -0.38 -3.87
N ILE A 149 16.24 -1.37 -3.75
CA ILE A 149 14.81 -1.18 -4.00
C ILE A 149 14.20 -0.18 -3.01
N THR A 150 14.55 -0.30 -1.72
CA THR A 150 14.02 0.60 -0.69
C THR A 150 14.48 2.04 -0.91
N THR A 151 15.78 2.24 -1.19
CA THR A 151 16.36 3.54 -1.53
C THR A 151 15.72 4.13 -2.77
N GLY A 152 15.62 3.34 -3.84
CA GLY A 152 15.00 3.77 -5.09
C GLY A 152 13.50 4.10 -4.94
N GLY A 153 12.80 3.46 -4.00
CA GLY A 153 11.42 3.79 -3.67
C GLY A 153 11.29 5.19 -3.04
N PHE A 154 12.19 5.53 -2.11
CA PHE A 154 12.23 6.88 -1.53
C PHE A 154 12.63 7.94 -2.58
N GLU A 155 13.61 7.64 -3.42
CA GLU A 155 14.00 8.48 -4.55
C GLU A 155 12.83 8.72 -5.51
N TYR A 156 12.12 7.66 -5.89
CA TYR A 156 11.01 7.72 -6.83
C TYR A 156 9.91 8.67 -6.35
N TYR A 157 9.49 8.55 -5.10
CA TYR A 157 8.43 9.41 -4.55
C TYR A 157 8.85 10.86 -4.30
N THR A 158 10.15 11.15 -4.29
CA THR A 158 10.68 12.50 -4.06
C THR A 158 11.01 13.23 -5.35
N THR A 159 11.45 12.51 -6.37
CA THR A 159 12.02 13.11 -7.60
C THR A 159 11.23 12.79 -8.86
N GLN A 160 10.51 11.66 -8.92
CA GLN A 160 9.90 11.16 -10.15
C GLN A 160 8.37 11.17 -10.11
N PHE A 161 7.76 10.87 -8.96
CA PHE A 161 6.30 10.77 -8.84
C PHE A 161 5.62 12.14 -8.90
N ASP A 162 4.94 12.43 -10.02
CA ASP A 162 4.17 13.66 -10.21
C ASP A 162 2.79 13.56 -9.56
N CYS A 163 2.63 14.13 -8.35
CA CYS A 163 1.36 14.20 -7.63
C CYS A 163 0.26 14.98 -8.37
N ILE A 164 0.59 15.82 -9.36
CA ILE A 164 -0.41 16.55 -10.13
C ILE A 164 -1.09 15.60 -11.12
N LYS A 165 -0.31 14.71 -11.75
CA LYS A 165 -0.77 13.86 -12.87
C LYS A 165 -1.13 12.44 -12.46
N HIS A 166 -0.45 11.89 -11.47
CA HIS A 166 -0.50 10.46 -11.17
C HIS A 166 -1.20 10.15 -9.84
N VAL A 167 -1.62 8.89 -9.76
CA VAL A 167 -2.22 8.25 -8.59
C VAL A 167 -1.42 6.98 -8.32
N VAL A 168 -1.16 6.70 -7.04
CA VAL A 168 -0.66 5.39 -6.64
C VAL A 168 -1.81 4.40 -6.78
N ALA A 169 -1.76 3.55 -7.80
CA ALA A 169 -2.82 2.60 -8.14
C ALA A 169 -2.24 1.29 -8.64
N VAL A 170 -2.80 0.16 -8.21
CA VAL A 170 -2.37 -1.17 -8.67
C VAL A 170 -2.61 -1.39 -10.17
N SER A 171 -3.67 -0.77 -10.68
CA SER A 171 -3.99 -0.70 -12.11
C SER A 171 -3.52 0.62 -12.71
N VAL A 172 -3.28 0.62 -14.03
CA VAL A 172 -2.91 1.84 -14.75
C VAL A 172 -4.13 2.75 -14.87
N VAL A 173 -4.14 3.86 -14.14
CA VAL A 173 -5.25 4.83 -14.16
C VAL A 173 -4.71 6.26 -14.07
N GLN A 174 -5.28 7.18 -14.87
CA GLN A 174 -4.93 8.59 -14.75
C GLN A 174 -5.74 9.29 -13.65
N LYS A 175 -5.13 10.28 -12.98
CA LYS A 175 -5.79 11.02 -11.90
C LYS A 175 -7.06 11.75 -12.33
N THR A 176 -7.06 12.29 -13.54
CA THR A 176 -8.21 12.96 -14.15
C THR A 176 -9.35 12.01 -14.48
N GLU A 177 -9.05 10.74 -14.80
CA GLU A 177 -10.07 9.72 -15.07
C GLU A 177 -10.82 9.34 -13.78
N LEU A 178 -10.13 9.35 -12.63
CA LEU A 178 -10.75 9.01 -11.34
C LEU A 178 -11.56 10.14 -10.72
N TRP A 179 -10.99 11.34 -10.66
CA TRP A 179 -11.57 12.42 -9.85
C TRP A 179 -11.79 13.74 -10.60
N GLY A 180 -11.53 13.76 -11.91
CA GLY A 180 -11.77 14.92 -12.76
C GLY A 180 -11.22 16.23 -12.16
N THR A 181 -12.06 17.26 -12.11
CA THR A 181 -11.70 18.59 -11.58
C THR A 181 -11.59 18.64 -10.05
N GLN A 182 -12.04 17.60 -9.33
CA GLN A 182 -11.94 17.54 -7.86
C GLN A 182 -10.59 16.98 -7.39
N ALA A 183 -9.73 16.53 -8.33
CA ALA A 183 -8.45 15.93 -8.03
C ALA A 183 -7.52 16.84 -7.22
N LYS A 184 -7.08 16.31 -6.08
CA LYS A 184 -6.00 16.78 -5.20
C LYS A 184 -4.65 16.96 -5.89
N THR A 185 -4.34 18.05 -6.60
CA THR A 185 -3.03 18.18 -7.29
C THR A 185 -1.83 18.36 -6.35
N TRP A 186 -2.02 18.91 -5.16
CA TRP A 186 -0.96 19.18 -4.20
C TRP A 186 -0.65 18.02 -3.25
N ARG A 187 -1.45 16.94 -3.25
CA ARG A 187 -1.27 15.80 -2.35
C ARG A 187 -1.14 14.49 -3.09
N LEU A 188 -0.43 13.56 -2.44
CA LEU A 188 -0.38 12.17 -2.83
C LEU A 188 -1.80 11.58 -2.78
N CYS A 189 -2.23 11.03 -3.90
CA CYS A 189 -3.49 10.31 -4.02
C CYS A 189 -3.18 8.82 -4.21
N ILE A 190 -3.93 7.99 -3.51
CA ILE A 190 -3.70 6.54 -3.48
C ILE A 190 -5.06 5.87 -3.65
N GLN A 191 -5.24 5.18 -4.76
CA GLN A 191 -6.47 4.45 -5.04
C GLN A 191 -6.52 3.16 -4.20
N ASP A 192 -7.66 2.87 -3.60
CA ASP A 192 -7.93 1.55 -3.02
C ASP A 192 -8.21 0.55 -4.16
N PRO A 193 -7.41 -0.53 -4.33
CA PRO A 193 -7.55 -1.48 -5.44
C PRO A 193 -8.88 -2.24 -5.47
N ILE A 194 -9.57 -2.36 -4.33
CA ILE A 194 -10.86 -3.06 -4.24
C ILE A 194 -12.02 -2.06 -4.22
N GLN A 195 -11.81 -0.85 -3.66
CA GLN A 195 -12.79 0.24 -3.68
C GLN A 195 -12.29 1.36 -4.60
N THR A 196 -12.40 1.22 -5.93
CA THR A 196 -11.62 2.04 -6.88
C THR A 196 -11.97 3.53 -6.85
N SER A 197 -13.16 3.89 -6.37
CA SER A 197 -13.58 5.28 -6.11
C SER A 197 -12.91 5.93 -4.89
N ARG A 198 -12.30 5.14 -4.00
CA ARG A 198 -11.76 5.61 -2.72
C ARG A 198 -10.31 6.07 -2.84
N ASP A 199 -10.08 7.32 -2.44
CA ASP A 199 -8.73 7.88 -2.26
C ASP A 199 -8.26 7.75 -0.80
N LEU A 200 -7.32 6.84 -0.56
CA LEU A 200 -6.69 6.63 0.75
C LEU A 200 -5.79 7.80 1.15
N GLY A 201 -5.32 8.60 0.20
CA GLY A 201 -4.60 9.84 0.45
C GLY A 201 -5.50 10.99 0.91
N GLY A 202 -6.84 10.80 0.88
CA GLY A 202 -7.82 11.83 1.26
C GLY A 202 -7.71 12.32 2.70
N VAL A 203 -7.00 11.58 3.56
CA VAL A 203 -6.69 11.96 4.94
C VAL A 203 -5.58 13.01 5.05
N LEU A 204 -4.76 13.19 4.01
CA LEU A 204 -3.62 14.12 4.03
C LEU A 204 -4.09 15.58 3.97
N HIS A 205 -3.74 16.33 5.01
CA HIS A 205 -3.76 17.79 5.00
C HIS A 205 -2.44 18.36 4.47
N PHE A 206 -2.40 19.66 4.20
CA PHE A 206 -1.24 20.31 3.58
C PHE A 206 0.04 20.10 4.38
N ASP A 207 0.02 20.37 5.69
CA ASP A 207 1.19 20.21 6.56
C ASP A 207 1.64 18.74 6.67
N ALA A 208 0.68 17.81 6.68
CA ALA A 208 0.97 16.38 6.71
C ALA A 208 1.62 15.90 5.41
N GLN A 209 1.16 16.40 4.27
CA GLN A 209 1.78 16.16 2.96
C GLN A 209 3.19 16.74 2.90
N GLN A 210 3.39 17.97 3.40
CA GLN A 210 4.70 18.60 3.41
C GLN A 210 5.68 17.78 4.27
N LYS A 211 5.28 17.41 5.50
CA LYS A 211 6.10 16.57 6.37
C LYS A 211 6.41 15.21 5.73
N LEU A 212 5.44 14.60 5.06
CA LEU A 212 5.64 13.35 4.33
C LEU A 212 6.71 13.52 3.25
N THR A 213 6.62 14.57 2.43
CA THR A 213 7.62 14.87 1.40
C THR A 213 9.02 15.08 1.99
N GLU A 214 9.12 15.85 3.09
CA GLU A 214 10.39 16.10 3.78
C GLU A 214 11.00 14.81 4.33
N GLU A 215 10.20 13.94 4.95
CA GLU A 215 10.70 12.67 5.50
C GLU A 215 11.09 11.67 4.40
N LEU A 216 10.35 11.62 3.28
CA LEU A 216 10.73 10.81 2.13
C LEU A 216 12.10 11.26 1.56
N HIS A 217 12.28 12.57 1.40
CA HIS A 217 13.55 13.14 0.94
C HIS A 217 14.69 12.85 1.92
N ARG A 218 14.45 13.02 3.22
CA ARG A 218 15.44 12.70 4.25
C ARG A 218 15.84 11.22 4.21
N ALA A 219 14.86 10.31 4.08
CA ALA A 219 15.13 8.87 4.02
C ALA A 219 15.99 8.51 2.80
N TYR A 220 15.69 9.10 1.64
CA TYR A 220 16.49 8.96 0.44
C TYR A 220 17.94 9.44 0.65
N GLU A 221 18.14 10.66 1.17
CA GLU A 221 19.48 11.24 1.36
C GLU A 221 20.36 10.40 2.30
N PHE A 222 19.79 9.87 3.38
CA PHE A 222 20.52 8.99 4.32
C PHE A 222 20.99 7.72 3.63
N LEU A 223 20.08 7.02 2.94
CA LEU A 223 20.42 5.76 2.27
C LEU A 223 21.36 5.98 1.08
N PHE A 224 21.18 7.07 0.33
CA PHE A 224 22.06 7.44 -0.77
C PHE A 224 23.48 7.75 -0.28
N SER A 225 23.62 8.31 0.93
CA SER A 225 24.90 8.58 1.59
C SER A 225 25.55 7.33 2.19
N GLY A 226 24.90 6.16 2.11
CA GLY A 226 25.41 4.88 2.63
C GLY A 226 25.12 4.65 4.11
N GLU A 227 24.25 5.45 4.74
CA GLU A 227 23.79 5.22 6.10
C GLU A 227 22.91 3.96 6.18
N SER A 228 22.81 3.38 7.37
CA SER A 228 22.00 2.17 7.55
C SER A 228 20.50 2.51 7.61
N PHE A 229 19.65 1.52 7.35
CA PHE A 229 18.21 1.70 7.53
C PHE A 229 17.82 2.03 8.98
N LEU A 230 18.66 1.72 9.97
CA LEU A 230 18.43 2.12 11.35
C LEU A 230 18.51 3.65 11.52
N ASP A 231 19.44 4.29 10.83
CA ASP A 231 19.62 5.75 10.87
C ASP A 231 18.47 6.48 10.17
N VAL A 232 17.85 5.81 9.20
CA VAL A 232 16.65 6.31 8.50
C VAL A 232 15.42 6.33 9.40
N VAL A 233 15.32 5.46 10.41
CA VAL A 233 14.14 5.39 11.28
C VAL A 233 14.25 6.21 12.57
N VAL A 234 15.47 6.58 12.98
CA VAL A 234 15.73 7.52 14.09
C VAL A 234 15.35 8.94 13.70
#